data_AF-A0A2K3CNK8-F1
#
_entry.id   AF-A0A2K3CNK8-F1
#
_cell.length_a   1.000
_cell.length_b   1.000
_cell.length_c   1.000
_cell.angle_alpha   90.00
_cell.angle_beta   90.00
_cell.angle_gamma   90.00
#
_symmetry.space_group_name_H-M   'P 1'
#
loop_
_entity.id
_entity.type
_entity.pdbx_description
1 polymer ?
#
loop_
_entity_poly.entity_id
_entity_poly.type
_entity_poly.pdbx_seq_one_letter_code
_entity_poly.pdbx_strand_id
1 'polypeptide(L)'
;MTQPQIPPAGITGKLHETAKDALTWNDERPSTPDDIKKYRQSTVHEPGKIVRHPGHADDPVPQGPFGVKSAASGGQNINEALKNYPDSELARWKLEQAEGVYASAQREPLGAGYVRGHRLPEGLGSERPFGVTYDARGKDLSRQAAAVIFPTDRPAEEDAATRAMYTRSHQDFQPGEQRRRDYNWDAAGIDPAQHRFGAVDRNGVGDGVRKALQPGLDPSLQAPKVLPKLHEDFKATATDYLGRPRQLGTGDRPQLAPDHAFGQPSMRKGREPGVGELLTGRFGADEQQPDADLGKSLREGYRNQPKPGDEGRAFGVPTIRTDVRLPRLRSVANACNYGNEPDAGQVLRPPRAADLGISDEAFVALRPKSELRQLVDEAGLALSDADFEAAWALAAEADGGAAAAGEGGGAAEGPEGRACVDTFFRARHHLLAQTLQIEPTF
;
A
#
# COMPACT_ATOMS: atom_id res chain seq x y z
N MET A 1 55.74 -23.72 -1.21
CA MET A 1 56.20 -25.10 -1.37
C MET A 1 56.39 -25.37 -2.85
N THR A 2 57.64 -25.40 -3.32
CA THR A 2 58.00 -25.68 -4.71
C THR A 2 57.93 -27.18 -4.95
N GLN A 3 57.17 -27.60 -5.97
CA GLN A 3 57.14 -29.01 -6.38
C GLN A 3 58.56 -29.43 -6.82
N PRO A 4 59.13 -30.52 -6.27
CA PRO A 4 60.52 -30.93 -6.53
C PRO A 4 60.77 -31.46 -7.94
N GLN A 5 59.77 -31.44 -8.82
CA GLN A 5 59.82 -32.03 -10.17
C GLN A 5 59.95 -31.00 -11.29
N ILE A 6 59.91 -29.70 -10.99
CA ILE A 6 60.01 -28.64 -12.00
C ILE A 6 61.33 -27.90 -11.80
N PRO A 7 62.28 -27.99 -12.75
CA PRO A 7 63.55 -27.28 -12.64
C PRO A 7 63.33 -25.77 -12.79
N PRO A 8 64.13 -24.93 -12.10
CA PRO A 8 64.08 -23.49 -12.24
C PRO A 8 64.50 -23.05 -13.65
N ALA A 9 63.79 -22.08 -14.21
CA ALA A 9 64.04 -21.59 -15.56
C ALA A 9 65.44 -20.94 -15.66
N GLY A 10 66.23 -21.35 -16.66
CA GLY A 10 67.50 -20.71 -17.02
C GLY A 10 68.76 -21.57 -16.94
N ILE A 11 68.67 -22.88 -16.63
CA ILE A 11 69.84 -23.78 -16.63
C ILE A 11 69.72 -24.75 -17.80
N THR A 12 70.69 -24.71 -18.72
CA THR A 12 70.78 -25.66 -19.85
C THR A 12 71.29 -27.02 -19.35
N GLY A 13 70.46 -28.06 -19.47
CA GLY A 13 70.82 -29.43 -19.13
C GLY A 13 71.75 -30.10 -20.15
N LYS A 14 72.42 -31.19 -19.73
CA LYS A 14 73.34 -32.02 -20.55
C LYS A 14 72.65 -32.85 -21.65
N LEU A 15 71.35 -32.67 -21.87
CA LEU A 15 70.59 -33.40 -22.87
C LEU A 15 70.36 -32.48 -24.06
N HIS A 16 70.65 -32.98 -25.26
CA HIS A 16 70.48 -32.28 -26.53
C HIS A 16 68.98 -32.13 -26.86
N GLU A 17 68.28 -31.31 -26.09
CA GLU A 17 66.88 -30.98 -26.32
C GLU A 17 66.78 -30.11 -27.57
N THR A 18 66.07 -30.61 -28.58
CA THR A 18 65.85 -29.88 -29.83
C THR A 18 64.59 -29.04 -29.72
N ALA A 19 64.47 -27.98 -30.54
CA ALA A 19 63.25 -27.17 -30.59
C ALA A 19 61.98 -27.99 -30.92
N LYS A 20 62.15 -29.16 -31.55
CA LYS A 20 61.08 -30.13 -31.78
C LYS A 20 60.54 -30.70 -30.47
N ASP A 21 61.41 -31.05 -29.52
CA ASP A 21 61.01 -31.63 -28.22
C ASP A 21 60.21 -30.64 -27.34
N ALA A 22 60.43 -29.34 -27.53
CA ALA A 22 59.64 -28.28 -26.89
C ALA A 22 58.24 -28.08 -27.53
N LEU A 23 58.07 -28.48 -28.80
CA LEU A 23 56.83 -28.31 -29.56
C LEU A 23 56.00 -29.59 -29.63
N THR A 24 56.63 -30.76 -29.57
CA THR A 24 55.98 -32.07 -29.57
C THR A 24 56.27 -32.75 -28.24
N TRP A 25 55.37 -32.60 -27.27
CA TRP A 25 55.33 -33.51 -26.13
C TRP A 25 55.13 -34.92 -26.69
N ASN A 26 56.13 -35.80 -26.55
CA ASN A 26 56.19 -37.17 -27.10
C ASN A 26 54.89 -37.97 -26.85
N ASP A 27 53.92 -37.79 -27.75
CA ASP A 27 52.58 -38.37 -27.85
C ASP A 27 51.62 -38.22 -26.65
N GLU A 28 52.10 -37.95 -25.43
CA GLU A 28 51.27 -37.73 -24.25
C GLU A 28 51.62 -36.43 -23.52
N ARG A 29 50.64 -35.53 -23.44
CA ARG A 29 50.72 -34.32 -22.62
C ARG A 29 50.69 -34.72 -21.14
N PRO A 30 51.59 -34.21 -20.27
CA PRO A 30 51.54 -34.51 -18.85
C PRO A 30 50.18 -34.11 -18.27
N SER A 31 49.43 -35.10 -17.81
CA SER A 31 48.12 -34.90 -17.20
C SER A 31 48.28 -34.25 -15.82
N THR A 32 47.29 -33.47 -15.41
CA THR A 32 47.32 -32.86 -14.07
C THR A 32 47.22 -33.98 -13.02
N PRO A 33 48.01 -33.99 -11.94
CA PRO A 33 47.86 -34.94 -10.83
C PRO A 33 46.47 -34.84 -10.17
N ASP A 34 45.91 -35.98 -9.77
CA ASP A 34 44.51 -36.08 -9.26
C ASP A 34 44.24 -35.19 -8.05
N ASP A 35 45.20 -35.10 -7.11
CA ASP A 35 45.09 -34.26 -5.90
C ASP A 35 44.92 -32.76 -6.20
N ILE A 36 45.42 -32.32 -7.36
CA ILE A 36 45.45 -30.92 -7.78
C ILE A 36 44.28 -30.59 -8.73
N LYS A 37 43.69 -31.60 -9.39
CA LYS A 37 42.59 -31.42 -10.34
C LYS A 37 41.41 -30.63 -9.76
N LYS A 38 41.09 -30.84 -8.48
CA LYS A 38 39.99 -30.14 -7.79
C LYS A 38 40.19 -28.63 -7.63
N TYR A 39 41.43 -28.14 -7.69
CA TYR A 39 41.75 -26.71 -7.59
C TYR A 39 41.94 -26.04 -8.97
N ARG A 40 41.95 -26.80 -10.07
CA ARG A 40 42.18 -26.27 -11.42
C ARG A 40 40.86 -25.97 -12.15
N GLN A 41 40.67 -24.72 -12.53
CA GLN A 41 39.52 -24.28 -13.33
C GLN A 41 39.35 -25.05 -14.65
N SER A 42 40.45 -25.40 -15.31
CA SER A 42 40.43 -26.17 -16.57
C SER A 42 39.77 -27.54 -16.41
N THR A 43 39.85 -28.14 -15.22
CA THR A 43 39.29 -29.47 -14.93
C THR A 43 37.89 -29.39 -14.34
N VAL A 44 37.58 -28.29 -13.64
CA VAL A 44 36.24 -28.01 -13.10
C VAL A 44 35.21 -27.77 -14.19
N HIS A 45 35.61 -27.17 -15.32
CA HIS A 45 34.72 -26.81 -16.44
C HIS A 45 34.77 -27.76 -17.64
N GLU A 46 35.18 -29.01 -17.42
CA GLU A 46 35.12 -30.03 -18.47
C GLU A 46 33.66 -30.33 -18.87
N PRO A 47 33.35 -30.39 -20.17
CA PRO A 47 32.01 -30.75 -20.64
C PRO A 47 31.55 -32.10 -20.06
N GLY A 48 30.34 -32.13 -19.49
CA GLY A 48 29.74 -33.35 -18.92
C GLY A 48 30.09 -33.63 -17.46
N LYS A 49 30.90 -32.78 -16.79
CA LYS A 49 31.15 -32.89 -15.35
C LYS A 49 30.34 -31.88 -14.53
N ILE A 50 29.98 -32.27 -13.30
CA ILE A 50 29.28 -31.40 -12.35
C ILE A 50 30.30 -30.43 -11.75
N VAL A 51 30.04 -29.13 -11.88
CA VAL A 51 30.84 -28.08 -11.23
C VAL A 51 30.57 -28.10 -9.74
N ARG A 52 31.61 -28.36 -8.94
CA ARG A 52 31.55 -28.38 -7.47
C ARG A 52 32.61 -27.46 -6.87
N HIS A 53 32.33 -26.95 -5.69
CA HIS A 53 33.34 -26.24 -4.89
C HIS A 53 34.48 -27.21 -4.51
N PRO A 54 35.77 -26.79 -4.53
CA PRO A 54 36.90 -27.68 -4.24
C PRO A 54 36.82 -28.39 -2.88
N GLY A 55 36.22 -27.75 -1.87
CA GLY A 55 36.00 -28.33 -0.55
C GLY A 55 34.95 -29.46 -0.48
N HIS A 56 34.08 -29.57 -1.49
CA HIS A 56 33.03 -30.60 -1.61
C HIS A 56 33.26 -31.52 -2.83
N ALA A 57 34.44 -31.45 -3.44
CA ALA A 57 34.77 -32.24 -4.63
C ALA A 57 34.79 -33.75 -4.31
N ASP A 58 35.23 -34.09 -3.10
CA ASP A 58 35.38 -35.46 -2.62
C ASP A 58 34.11 -36.01 -1.92
N ASP A 59 33.07 -35.18 -1.76
CA ASP A 59 31.84 -35.56 -1.07
C ASP A 59 30.90 -36.42 -1.94
N PRO A 60 30.31 -37.49 -1.37
CA PRO A 60 29.36 -38.32 -2.11
C PRO A 60 28.12 -37.51 -2.51
N VAL A 61 27.64 -37.73 -3.73
CA VAL A 61 26.41 -37.08 -4.21
C VAL A 61 25.23 -37.66 -3.44
N PRO A 62 24.41 -36.85 -2.73
CA PRO A 62 23.21 -37.35 -2.10
C PRO A 62 22.28 -37.94 -3.17
N GLN A 63 21.92 -39.21 -3.03
CA GLN A 63 20.92 -39.85 -3.87
C GLN A 63 19.55 -39.68 -3.22
N GLY A 64 18.63 -39.03 -3.92
CA GLY A 64 17.25 -38.85 -3.46
C GLY A 64 16.65 -37.50 -3.83
N PRO A 65 15.39 -37.26 -3.44
CA PRO A 65 14.74 -35.98 -3.63
C PRO A 65 15.46 -34.91 -2.80
N PHE A 66 15.89 -33.84 -3.47
CA PHE A 66 16.43 -32.65 -2.82
C PHE A 66 15.28 -31.80 -2.29
N GLY A 67 15.43 -31.26 -1.09
CA GLY A 67 14.45 -30.39 -0.48
C GLY A 67 14.41 -30.51 1.04
N VAL A 68 13.75 -29.56 1.69
CA VAL A 68 13.47 -29.64 3.12
C VAL A 68 12.36 -30.65 3.31
N LYS A 69 12.61 -31.71 4.10
CA LYS A 69 11.51 -32.53 4.61
C LYS A 69 10.69 -31.62 5.52
N SER A 70 9.52 -31.18 5.06
CA SER A 70 8.47 -30.64 5.92
C SER A 70 7.85 -31.78 6.73
N ALA A 71 8.69 -32.55 7.42
CA ALA A 71 8.21 -33.21 8.62
C ALA A 71 7.89 -32.05 9.55
N ALA A 72 6.60 -31.87 9.87
CA ALA A 72 6.24 -31.02 10.98
C ALA A 72 6.97 -31.61 12.20
N SER A 73 8.08 -31.00 12.57
CA SER A 73 8.84 -31.37 13.75
C SER A 73 7.92 -31.05 14.94
N GLY A 74 7.17 -32.07 15.39
CA GLY A 74 6.05 -31.90 16.33
C GLY A 74 4.66 -31.75 15.70
N GLY A 75 4.41 -32.39 14.55
CA GLY A 75 3.11 -32.36 13.86
C GLY A 75 1.94 -32.49 14.82
N GLN A 76 1.08 -31.46 14.82
CA GLN A 76 -0.17 -31.46 15.58
C GLN A 76 -1.00 -32.64 15.09
N ASN A 77 -0.99 -33.72 15.87
CA ASN A 77 -1.83 -34.86 15.60
C ASN A 77 -3.29 -34.39 15.75
N ILE A 78 -4.14 -34.72 14.79
CA ILE A 78 -5.58 -34.41 14.88
C ILE A 78 -6.16 -34.94 16.20
N ASN A 79 -5.66 -36.09 16.66
CA ASN A 79 -6.02 -36.67 17.96
C ASN A 79 -5.61 -35.82 19.18
N GLU A 80 -4.52 -35.04 19.11
CA GLU A 80 -4.15 -34.09 20.16
C GLU A 80 -5.01 -32.83 20.10
N ALA A 81 -5.33 -32.36 18.90
CA ALA A 81 -6.19 -31.20 18.70
C ALA A 81 -7.67 -31.46 19.06
N LEU A 82 -8.13 -32.71 19.02
CA LEU A 82 -9.50 -33.12 19.38
C LEU A 82 -9.71 -33.36 20.88
N LYS A 83 -8.66 -33.26 21.71
CA LYS A 83 -8.79 -33.42 23.17
C LYS A 83 -9.45 -32.19 23.79
N ASN A 84 -10.78 -32.19 23.79
CA ASN A 84 -11.59 -31.10 24.33
C ASN A 84 -11.94 -31.27 25.82
N TYR A 85 -11.61 -32.41 26.44
CA TYR A 85 -11.96 -32.70 27.83
C TYR A 85 -10.73 -33.18 28.62
N PRO A 86 -10.59 -32.76 29.90
CA PRO A 86 -9.44 -33.15 30.71
C PRO A 86 -9.42 -34.65 31.00
N ASP A 87 -8.26 -35.29 30.76
CA ASP A 87 -8.05 -36.74 30.97
C ASP A 87 -7.94 -37.14 32.46
N SER A 88 -7.86 -36.17 33.39
CA SER A 88 -7.69 -36.43 34.83
C SER A 88 -8.61 -35.57 35.71
N GLU A 89 -8.98 -36.12 36.86
CA GLU A 89 -9.80 -35.45 37.89
C GLU A 89 -9.18 -34.13 38.38
N LEU A 90 -7.85 -34.10 38.55
CA LEU A 90 -7.13 -32.88 38.93
C LEU A 90 -7.20 -31.81 37.84
N ALA A 91 -7.12 -32.20 36.57
CA ALA A 91 -7.27 -31.27 35.46
C ALA A 91 -8.71 -30.77 35.32
N ARG A 92 -9.71 -31.63 35.59
CA ARG A 92 -11.12 -31.23 35.64
C ARG A 92 -11.38 -30.20 36.73
N TRP A 93 -10.89 -30.44 37.95
CA TRP A 93 -11.03 -29.51 39.06
C TRP A 93 -10.38 -28.14 38.76
N LYS A 94 -9.20 -28.13 38.12
CA LYS A 94 -8.55 -26.88 37.70
C LYS A 94 -9.36 -26.14 36.64
N LEU A 95 -9.94 -26.86 35.69
CA LEU A 95 -10.80 -26.28 34.66
C LEU A 95 -12.08 -25.71 35.25
N GLU A 96 -12.72 -26.41 36.18
CA GLU A 96 -13.91 -25.94 36.89
C GLU A 96 -13.63 -24.69 37.74
N GLN A 97 -12.49 -24.63 38.44
CA GLN A 97 -12.05 -23.41 39.13
C GLN A 97 -11.85 -22.23 38.18
N ALA A 98 -11.22 -22.48 37.02
CA ALA A 98 -11.00 -21.44 36.01
C ALA A 98 -12.32 -20.97 35.40
N GLU A 99 -13.27 -21.88 35.18
CA GLU A 99 -14.57 -21.58 34.60
C GLU A 99 -15.52 -20.88 35.58
N GLY A 100 -15.35 -21.07 36.89
CA GLY A 100 -16.16 -20.43 37.93
C GLY A 100 -16.12 -18.89 37.94
N VAL A 101 -15.16 -18.28 37.24
CA VAL A 101 -15.08 -16.82 37.05
C VAL A 101 -16.13 -16.33 36.04
N TYR A 102 -16.56 -17.16 35.10
CA TYR A 102 -17.47 -16.73 34.03
C TYR A 102 -18.90 -16.57 34.53
N ALA A 103 -19.54 -15.49 34.09
CA ALA A 103 -20.93 -15.18 34.45
C ALA A 103 -21.93 -16.25 33.97
N SER A 104 -21.62 -16.97 32.88
CA SER A 104 -22.44 -18.10 32.41
C SER A 104 -22.44 -19.24 33.42
N ALA A 105 -21.26 -19.66 33.90
CA ALA A 105 -21.12 -20.70 34.90
C ALA A 105 -21.81 -20.33 36.24
N GLN A 106 -21.76 -19.05 36.62
CA GLN A 106 -22.41 -18.56 37.85
C GLN A 106 -23.93 -18.41 37.72
N ARG A 107 -24.45 -18.07 36.54
CA ARG A 107 -25.89 -17.80 36.31
C ARG A 107 -26.66 -19.03 35.84
N GLU A 108 -26.00 -19.96 35.17
CA GLU A 108 -26.61 -21.18 34.63
C GLU A 108 -25.83 -22.42 35.09
N PRO A 109 -25.73 -22.68 36.41
CA PRO A 109 -25.08 -23.90 36.87
C PRO A 109 -25.88 -25.12 36.40
N LEU A 110 -25.15 -26.15 35.95
CA LEU A 110 -25.75 -27.36 35.39
C LEU A 110 -26.69 -28.02 36.41
N GLY A 111 -27.94 -28.24 36.02
CA GLY A 111 -28.97 -28.86 36.87
C GLY A 111 -29.80 -27.88 37.73
N ALA A 112 -29.53 -26.57 37.66
CA ALA A 112 -30.35 -25.55 38.29
C ALA A 112 -30.96 -24.57 37.27
N GLY A 113 -32.01 -23.85 37.68
CA GLY A 113 -32.60 -22.79 36.86
C GLY A 113 -31.70 -21.55 36.80
N TYR A 114 -31.93 -20.70 35.79
CA TYR A 114 -31.18 -19.45 35.61
C TYR A 114 -31.26 -18.55 36.85
N VAL A 115 -30.12 -18.22 37.45
CA VAL A 115 -30.02 -17.36 38.61
C VAL A 115 -29.90 -15.91 38.16
N ARG A 116 -31.02 -15.17 38.21
CA ARG A 116 -31.10 -13.73 37.87
C ARG A 116 -30.57 -12.79 38.97
N GLY A 117 -29.93 -13.33 40.02
CA GLY A 117 -29.40 -12.57 41.15
C GLY A 117 -30.42 -12.19 42.22
N HIS A 118 -31.60 -12.82 42.24
CA HIS A 118 -32.61 -12.59 43.27
C HIS A 118 -32.17 -13.17 44.63
N ARG A 119 -32.15 -12.35 45.68
CA ARG A 119 -32.01 -12.81 47.07
C ARG A 119 -33.41 -13.05 47.64
N LEU A 120 -33.85 -14.30 47.65
CA LEU A 120 -35.14 -14.68 48.23
C LEU A 120 -35.05 -14.55 49.77
N PRO A 121 -36.09 -14.03 50.46
CA PRO A 121 -36.16 -14.05 51.91
C PRO A 121 -36.12 -15.49 52.44
N GLU A 122 -35.44 -15.71 53.56
CA GLU A 122 -35.43 -17.02 54.23
C GLU A 122 -36.86 -17.48 54.55
N GLY A 123 -37.20 -18.73 54.22
CA GLY A 123 -38.52 -19.34 54.48
C GLY A 123 -39.57 -19.20 53.36
N LEU A 124 -39.29 -18.48 52.27
CA LEU A 124 -40.22 -18.36 51.14
C LEU A 124 -40.27 -19.65 50.30
N GLY A 125 -41.43 -20.31 50.22
CA GLY A 125 -41.64 -21.58 49.54
C GLY A 125 -41.67 -22.81 50.47
N SER A 126 -41.08 -22.73 51.66
CA SER A 126 -41.19 -23.76 52.71
C SER A 126 -42.21 -23.40 53.79
N GLU A 127 -42.19 -22.15 54.29
CA GLU A 127 -43.10 -21.68 55.36
C GLU A 127 -44.27 -20.83 54.83
N ARG A 128 -44.07 -20.11 53.72
CA ARG A 128 -45.12 -19.34 53.04
C ARG A 128 -45.34 -19.83 51.61
N PRO A 129 -46.57 -20.22 51.23
CA PRO A 129 -46.88 -20.59 49.85
C PRO A 129 -46.94 -19.35 48.96
N PHE A 130 -46.73 -19.55 47.66
CA PHE A 130 -46.86 -18.50 46.65
C PHE A 130 -48.34 -18.35 46.23
N GLY A 131 -48.86 -17.11 46.14
CA GLY A 131 -50.19 -16.79 45.59
C GLY A 131 -51.09 -15.93 46.50
N VAL A 132 -52.27 -15.54 45.99
CA VAL A 132 -53.33 -14.83 46.75
C VAL A 132 -54.54 -15.75 46.86
N THR A 133 -55.10 -15.91 48.06
CA THR A 133 -56.25 -16.79 48.31
C THR A 133 -57.56 -16.14 47.86
N TYR A 134 -58.44 -16.90 47.19
CA TYR A 134 -59.74 -16.42 46.69
C TYR A 134 -60.90 -17.06 47.47
N ASP A 135 -61.69 -16.26 48.17
CA ASP A 135 -62.76 -16.74 49.06
C ASP A 135 -64.12 -16.90 48.37
N ALA A 136 -64.97 -17.76 48.94
CA ALA A 136 -66.26 -18.20 48.40
C ALA A 136 -67.31 -17.09 48.14
N ARG A 137 -67.11 -15.85 48.64
CA ARG A 137 -68.01 -14.70 48.42
C ARG A 137 -68.06 -14.20 46.96
N GLY A 138 -67.11 -14.60 46.11
CA GLY A 138 -67.10 -14.22 44.69
C GLY A 138 -68.12 -14.95 43.81
N LYS A 139 -68.79 -16.00 44.32
CA LYS A 139 -69.66 -16.87 43.51
C LYS A 139 -71.11 -16.37 43.35
N ASP A 140 -71.59 -15.55 44.29
CA ASP A 140 -73.00 -15.11 44.35
C ASP A 140 -73.35 -13.95 43.39
N LEU A 141 -72.36 -13.25 42.80
CA LEU A 141 -72.59 -12.17 41.84
C LEU A 141 -73.20 -12.64 40.49
N SER A 142 -73.24 -13.94 40.22
CA SER A 142 -73.65 -14.50 38.93
C SER A 142 -75.17 -14.55 38.68
N ARG A 143 -76.02 -14.25 39.67
CA ARG A 143 -77.50 -14.41 39.57
C ARG A 143 -78.29 -13.14 39.18
N GLN A 144 -77.63 -12.02 38.87
CA GLN A 144 -78.27 -10.72 38.56
C GLN A 144 -78.59 -10.45 37.07
N ALA A 145 -78.42 -11.42 36.17
CA ALA A 145 -78.59 -11.18 34.73
C ALA A 145 -80.05 -10.97 34.28
N ALA A 146 -81.04 -11.52 34.99
CA ALA A 146 -82.45 -11.48 34.57
C ALA A 146 -83.09 -10.07 34.67
N ALA A 147 -82.62 -9.23 35.61
CA ALA A 147 -83.15 -7.87 35.80
C ALA A 147 -82.64 -6.87 34.75
N VAL A 148 -81.55 -7.19 34.03
CA VAL A 148 -80.95 -6.32 33.00
C VAL A 148 -81.61 -6.50 31.63
N ILE A 149 -82.19 -7.68 31.36
CA ILE A 149 -82.68 -8.03 30.01
C ILE A 149 -84.06 -7.43 29.71
N PHE A 150 -84.91 -7.20 30.72
CA PHE A 150 -86.28 -6.70 30.52
C PHE A 150 -86.62 -5.50 31.43
N PRO A 151 -86.21 -4.27 31.07
CA PRO A 151 -86.63 -3.06 31.78
C PRO A 151 -88.12 -2.82 31.53
N THR A 152 -88.94 -2.77 32.60
CA THR A 152 -90.41 -2.68 32.50
C THR A 152 -90.96 -1.25 32.67
N ASP A 153 -90.08 -0.25 32.78
CA ASP A 153 -90.49 1.14 32.96
C ASP A 153 -90.76 1.82 31.62
N ARG A 154 -91.99 2.33 31.46
CA ARG A 154 -92.48 3.08 30.29
C ARG A 154 -91.75 4.45 30.24
N PRO A 155 -91.04 4.83 29.15
CA PRO A 155 -90.32 6.10 29.11
C PRO A 155 -91.30 7.29 29.04
N ALA A 156 -90.99 8.34 29.81
CA ALA A 156 -91.73 9.61 29.86
C ALA A 156 -91.55 10.43 28.55
N GLU A 157 -92.52 11.28 28.23
CA GLU A 157 -92.55 12.11 27.01
C GLU A 157 -91.23 12.87 26.78
N GLU A 158 -90.65 12.75 25.57
CA GLU A 158 -89.35 13.32 25.23
C GLU A 158 -89.41 14.84 25.01
N ASP A 159 -88.48 15.55 25.66
CA ASP A 159 -88.32 17.00 25.57
C ASP A 159 -87.79 17.42 24.18
N ALA A 160 -88.29 18.55 23.62
CA ALA A 160 -88.01 18.94 22.23
C ALA A 160 -86.51 19.20 21.94
N ALA A 161 -85.74 19.59 22.96
CA ALA A 161 -84.29 19.75 22.86
C ALA A 161 -83.56 18.41 22.71
N THR A 162 -84.06 17.36 23.37
CA THR A 162 -83.52 16.00 23.26
C THR A 162 -83.73 15.44 21.87
N ARG A 163 -84.92 15.68 21.29
CA ARG A 163 -85.21 15.30 19.90
C ARG A 163 -84.28 16.00 18.90
N ALA A 164 -84.01 17.29 19.05
CA ALA A 164 -83.08 18.00 18.17
C ALA A 164 -81.65 17.41 18.23
N MET A 165 -81.20 16.96 19.40
CA MET A 165 -79.93 16.23 19.52
C MET A 165 -79.96 14.86 18.82
N TYR A 166 -81.07 14.12 18.94
CA TYR A 166 -81.23 12.82 18.27
C TYR A 166 -81.30 12.95 16.75
N THR A 167 -81.99 13.96 16.23
CA THR A 167 -81.99 14.25 14.79
C THR A 167 -80.58 14.60 14.28
N ARG A 168 -79.78 15.33 15.07
CA ARG A 168 -78.38 15.65 14.71
C ARG A 168 -77.44 14.44 14.77
N SER A 169 -77.57 13.61 15.80
CA SER A 169 -76.64 12.51 16.08
C SER A 169 -76.99 11.23 15.32
N HIS A 170 -78.28 10.88 15.26
CA HIS A 170 -78.77 9.60 14.73
C HIS A 170 -79.60 9.75 13.46
N GLN A 171 -79.80 10.97 12.96
CA GLN A 171 -80.72 11.24 11.84
C GLN A 171 -82.11 10.68 12.10
N ASP A 172 -82.53 10.74 13.36
CA ASP A 172 -83.85 10.30 13.78
C ASP A 172 -84.87 11.38 13.39
N PHE A 173 -85.62 11.09 12.33
CA PHE A 173 -86.65 11.94 11.77
C PHE A 173 -87.99 11.24 11.90
N GLN A 174 -89.04 12.00 12.19
CA GLN A 174 -90.37 11.40 12.15
C GLN A 174 -90.78 11.08 10.71
N PRO A 175 -91.63 10.05 10.52
CA PRO A 175 -92.18 9.74 9.21
C PRO A 175 -92.84 10.98 8.57
N GLY A 176 -92.32 11.44 7.42
CA GLY A 176 -92.85 12.59 6.65
C GLY A 176 -92.14 13.93 6.84
N GLU A 177 -91.12 14.01 7.69
CA GLU A 177 -90.39 15.25 7.97
C GLU A 177 -89.46 15.67 6.79
N GLN A 178 -89.60 16.90 6.27
CA GLN A 178 -88.71 17.41 5.20
C GLN A 178 -87.31 17.66 5.75
N ARG A 179 -86.35 16.87 5.29
CA ARG A 179 -84.95 16.99 5.70
C ARG A 179 -84.32 18.28 5.20
N ARG A 180 -83.96 19.18 6.11
CA ARG A 180 -83.08 20.32 5.83
C ARG A 180 -81.63 19.87 6.04
N ARG A 181 -80.78 20.16 5.06
CA ARG A 181 -79.34 19.79 5.07
C ARG A 181 -78.42 20.96 5.41
N ASP A 182 -79.01 22.10 5.76
CA ASP A 182 -78.33 23.33 6.16
C ASP A 182 -77.18 23.74 5.22
N TYR A 183 -77.39 23.60 3.90
CA TYR A 183 -76.46 24.11 2.91
C TYR A 183 -76.35 25.63 3.05
N ASN A 184 -75.11 26.13 3.09
CA ASN A 184 -74.84 27.56 3.13
C ASN A 184 -74.99 28.16 1.72
N TRP A 185 -76.22 28.55 1.39
CA TRP A 185 -76.55 29.12 0.08
C TRP A 185 -75.98 30.53 -0.12
N ASP A 186 -75.79 31.29 0.96
CA ASP A 186 -75.17 32.62 0.93
C ASP A 186 -73.71 32.55 0.48
N ALA A 187 -72.97 31.52 0.92
CA ALA A 187 -71.60 31.29 0.46
C ALA A 187 -71.52 30.97 -1.04
N ALA A 188 -72.58 30.40 -1.63
CA ALA A 188 -72.67 30.15 -3.07
C ALA A 188 -73.18 31.36 -3.86
N GLY A 189 -73.59 32.45 -3.19
CA GLY A 189 -74.20 33.63 -3.81
C GLY A 189 -75.53 33.34 -4.51
N ILE A 190 -76.19 32.26 -4.12
CA ILE A 190 -77.40 31.74 -4.76
C ILE A 190 -78.54 31.84 -3.75
N ASP A 191 -79.60 32.55 -4.09
CA ASP A 191 -80.88 32.46 -3.37
C ASP A 191 -81.67 31.26 -3.93
N PRO A 192 -81.90 30.18 -3.15
CA PRO A 192 -82.60 28.98 -3.60
C PRO A 192 -84.04 29.24 -4.03
N ALA A 193 -84.66 30.34 -3.56
CA ALA A 193 -86.01 30.71 -3.94
C ALA A 193 -86.08 31.43 -5.31
N GLN A 194 -84.99 32.05 -5.78
CA GLN A 194 -84.99 32.90 -6.99
C GLN A 194 -84.07 32.42 -8.12
N HIS A 195 -83.03 31.65 -7.81
CA HIS A 195 -82.05 31.22 -8.80
C HIS A 195 -82.58 30.14 -9.75
N ARG A 196 -82.30 30.28 -11.06
CA ARG A 196 -82.58 29.25 -12.07
C ARG A 196 -81.32 28.44 -12.35
N PHE A 197 -81.39 27.14 -12.13
CA PHE A 197 -80.24 26.25 -12.29
C PHE A 197 -80.07 25.81 -13.77
N GLY A 198 -78.88 26.01 -14.35
CA GLY A 198 -78.51 25.64 -15.73
C GLY A 198 -77.34 26.48 -16.29
N ALA A 199 -76.62 25.99 -17.32
CA ALA A 199 -75.47 26.69 -17.91
C ALA A 199 -75.86 27.54 -19.15
N VAL A 200 -75.34 28.76 -19.23
CA VAL A 200 -75.48 29.67 -20.38
C VAL A 200 -74.09 30.18 -20.75
N ASP A 201 -73.79 30.26 -22.06
CA ASP A 201 -72.49 30.72 -22.52
C ASP A 201 -72.33 32.23 -22.27
N ARG A 202 -71.28 32.60 -21.56
CA ARG A 202 -71.06 33.98 -21.08
C ARG A 202 -70.42 34.89 -22.13
N ASN A 203 -69.78 34.33 -23.16
CA ASN A 203 -68.92 35.10 -24.08
C ASN A 203 -69.25 34.82 -25.57
N GLY A 204 -70.28 35.47 -26.11
CA GLY A 204 -70.58 35.40 -27.55
C GLY A 204 -69.51 36.12 -28.41
N VAL A 205 -68.86 35.40 -29.32
CA VAL A 205 -67.85 35.98 -30.24
C VAL A 205 -68.54 36.71 -31.41
N GLY A 206 -68.39 38.03 -31.48
CA GLY A 206 -68.83 38.84 -32.64
C GLY A 206 -67.87 38.77 -33.83
N ASP A 207 -68.39 38.99 -35.05
CA ASP A 207 -67.64 39.10 -36.32
C ASP A 207 -66.75 37.89 -36.71
N GLY A 208 -67.09 36.67 -36.29
CA GLY A 208 -66.25 35.48 -36.54
C GLY A 208 -65.92 35.20 -38.01
N VAL A 209 -66.86 35.44 -38.93
CA VAL A 209 -66.68 35.16 -40.37
C VAL A 209 -65.67 36.09 -41.04
N ARG A 210 -65.66 37.37 -40.65
CA ARG A 210 -64.75 38.38 -41.22
C ARG A 210 -63.29 38.07 -40.86
N LYS A 211 -63.06 37.65 -39.62
CA LYS A 211 -61.74 37.24 -39.12
C LYS A 211 -61.20 36.01 -39.84
N ALA A 212 -62.07 35.09 -40.28
CA ALA A 212 -61.66 33.87 -40.99
C ALA A 212 -61.14 34.11 -42.42
N LEU A 213 -61.69 35.10 -43.14
CA LEU A 213 -61.28 35.39 -44.53
C LEU A 213 -59.98 36.19 -44.62
N GLN A 214 -59.69 37.00 -43.60
CA GLN A 214 -58.50 37.85 -43.54
C GLN A 214 -57.76 37.57 -42.24
N PRO A 215 -56.90 36.54 -42.20
CA PRO A 215 -56.23 36.11 -40.98
C PRO A 215 -55.32 37.19 -40.37
N GLY A 216 -54.90 38.19 -41.15
CA GLY A 216 -54.13 39.34 -40.63
C GLY A 216 -54.94 40.35 -39.79
N LEU A 217 -56.28 40.29 -39.82
CA LEU A 217 -57.16 41.17 -39.02
C LEU A 217 -57.51 40.59 -37.64
N ASP A 218 -57.19 39.32 -37.40
CA ASP A 218 -57.49 38.67 -36.13
C ASP A 218 -56.30 38.80 -35.18
N PRO A 219 -56.40 39.60 -34.10
CA PRO A 219 -55.28 39.78 -33.16
C PRO A 219 -55.00 38.51 -32.33
N SER A 220 -55.89 37.52 -32.33
CA SER A 220 -55.62 36.20 -31.75
C SER A 220 -54.76 35.28 -32.62
N LEU A 221 -54.60 35.58 -33.91
CA LEU A 221 -53.75 34.80 -34.79
C LEU A 221 -52.27 35.17 -34.57
N GLN A 222 -51.44 34.16 -34.33
CA GLN A 222 -50.01 34.35 -34.07
C GLN A 222 -49.30 34.88 -35.33
N ALA A 223 -48.43 35.87 -35.15
CA ALA A 223 -47.53 36.35 -36.20
C ALA A 223 -46.69 35.18 -36.78
N PRO A 224 -46.31 35.21 -38.06
CA PRO A 224 -45.56 34.12 -38.68
C PRO A 224 -44.29 33.84 -37.88
N LYS A 225 -44.20 32.62 -37.36
CA LYS A 225 -43.06 32.14 -36.58
C LYS A 225 -41.85 32.00 -37.50
N VAL A 226 -40.68 32.47 -37.07
CA VAL A 226 -39.41 32.20 -37.76
C VAL A 226 -39.26 30.69 -37.88
N LEU A 227 -39.29 30.20 -39.12
CA LEU A 227 -39.21 28.77 -39.42
C LEU A 227 -37.76 28.31 -39.34
N PRO A 228 -37.52 27.02 -39.02
CA PRO A 228 -36.19 26.46 -39.07
C PRO A 228 -35.65 26.50 -40.51
N LYS A 229 -34.35 26.77 -40.66
CA LYS A 229 -33.62 26.84 -41.94
C LYS A 229 -33.95 25.66 -42.88
N LEU A 230 -34.09 24.45 -42.32
CA LEU A 230 -34.43 23.23 -43.06
C LEU A 230 -35.72 23.34 -43.88
N HIS A 231 -36.73 24.06 -43.38
CA HIS A 231 -37.98 24.27 -44.11
C HIS A 231 -37.79 25.26 -45.27
N GLU A 232 -36.97 26.30 -45.08
CA GLU A 232 -36.63 27.23 -46.16
C GLU A 232 -35.78 26.57 -47.23
N ASP A 233 -34.80 25.75 -46.85
CA ASP A 233 -33.94 25.04 -47.80
C ASP A 233 -34.74 23.98 -48.58
N PHE A 234 -35.69 23.30 -47.93
CA PHE A 234 -36.64 22.41 -48.62
C PHE A 234 -37.47 23.17 -49.64
N LYS A 235 -38.02 24.32 -49.26
CA LYS A 235 -38.79 25.19 -50.16
C LYS A 235 -37.92 25.63 -51.34
N ALA A 236 -36.68 26.07 -51.09
CA ALA A 236 -35.75 26.52 -52.13
C ALA A 236 -35.35 25.40 -53.12
N THR A 237 -35.30 24.15 -52.66
CA THR A 237 -35.04 22.96 -53.50
C THR A 237 -36.29 22.50 -54.26
N ALA A 238 -37.47 22.63 -53.65
CA ALA A 238 -38.74 22.15 -54.19
C ALA A 238 -39.42 23.14 -55.16
N THR A 239 -39.09 24.43 -55.08
CA THR A 239 -39.63 25.46 -55.97
C THR A 239 -38.64 25.85 -57.05
N ASP A 240 -39.10 25.84 -58.30
CA ASP A 240 -38.35 26.35 -59.44
C ASP A 240 -38.59 27.86 -59.57
N TYR A 241 -37.53 28.65 -59.40
CA TYR A 241 -37.56 30.09 -59.58
C TYR A 241 -37.19 30.45 -61.02
N LEU A 242 -38.05 31.24 -61.67
CA LEU A 242 -37.78 31.73 -63.02
C LEU A 242 -36.45 32.50 -63.07
N GLY A 243 -35.58 32.14 -64.01
CA GLY A 243 -34.28 32.79 -64.22
C GLY A 243 -33.16 32.37 -63.26
N ARG A 244 -33.41 31.41 -62.35
CA ARG A 244 -32.37 30.81 -61.50
C ARG A 244 -32.20 29.33 -61.81
N PRO A 245 -30.97 28.79 -61.78
CA PRO A 245 -30.78 27.35 -61.90
C PRO A 245 -31.44 26.65 -60.71
N ARG A 246 -32.07 25.50 -60.98
CA ARG A 246 -32.73 24.70 -59.96
C ARG A 246 -31.73 24.25 -58.90
N GLN A 247 -32.09 24.43 -57.63
CA GLN A 247 -31.28 23.94 -56.53
C GLN A 247 -31.54 22.44 -56.37
N LEU A 248 -30.53 21.61 -56.63
CA LEU A 248 -30.64 20.15 -56.62
C LEU A 248 -30.33 19.49 -55.26
N GLY A 249 -30.10 20.27 -54.20
CA GLY A 249 -29.87 19.70 -52.87
C GLY A 249 -29.51 20.70 -51.79
N THR A 250 -29.58 20.22 -50.55
CA THR A 250 -29.66 21.00 -49.29
C THR A 250 -28.36 21.06 -48.48
N GLY A 251 -27.23 20.63 -49.06
CA GLY A 251 -25.95 20.59 -48.35
C GLY A 251 -25.17 21.90 -48.42
N ASP A 252 -24.32 22.15 -47.42
CA ASP A 252 -23.30 23.19 -47.45
C ASP A 252 -22.29 22.88 -48.57
N ARG A 253 -22.56 23.41 -49.76
CA ARG A 253 -21.62 23.31 -50.87
C ARG A 253 -20.42 24.18 -50.50
N PRO A 254 -19.17 23.68 -50.61
CA PRO A 254 -18.02 24.55 -50.48
C PRO A 254 -18.22 25.72 -51.44
N GLN A 255 -18.09 26.95 -50.94
CA GLN A 255 -18.15 28.14 -51.77
C GLN A 255 -16.93 28.10 -52.68
N LEU A 256 -17.08 27.45 -53.83
CA LEU A 256 -16.07 27.39 -54.85
C LEU A 256 -15.89 28.83 -55.36
N ALA A 257 -14.63 29.25 -55.45
CA ALA A 257 -14.31 30.55 -56.01
C ALA A 257 -14.89 30.65 -57.44
N PRO A 258 -15.29 31.85 -57.91
CA PRO A 258 -15.78 32.05 -59.27
C PRO A 258 -14.83 31.51 -60.36
N ASP A 259 -13.54 31.47 -60.07
CA ASP A 259 -12.47 31.00 -60.96
C ASP A 259 -12.20 29.48 -60.86
N HIS A 260 -13.04 28.74 -60.13
CA HIS A 260 -12.85 27.30 -59.98
C HIS A 260 -13.12 26.55 -61.30
N ALA A 261 -12.10 25.89 -61.84
CA ALA A 261 -12.23 25.00 -62.99
C ALA A 261 -12.68 23.60 -62.54
N PHE A 262 -13.82 23.15 -63.07
CA PHE A 262 -14.32 21.79 -62.84
C PHE A 262 -13.55 20.77 -63.71
N GLY A 263 -13.20 19.62 -63.13
CA GLY A 263 -12.49 18.53 -63.80
C GLY A 263 -11.42 17.91 -62.92
N GLN A 264 -10.91 16.73 -63.29
CA GLN A 264 -9.80 16.13 -62.57
C GLN A 264 -8.49 16.79 -63.03
N PRO A 265 -7.72 17.44 -62.13
CA PRO A 265 -6.42 17.99 -62.51
C PRO A 265 -5.50 16.86 -62.98
N SER A 266 -4.68 17.14 -63.99
CA SER A 266 -3.68 16.20 -64.49
C SER A 266 -2.67 15.79 -63.41
N MET A 267 -2.43 16.67 -62.45
CA MET A 267 -1.66 16.37 -61.24
C MET A 267 -2.54 15.67 -60.20
N ARG A 268 -2.28 14.38 -59.98
CA ARG A 268 -3.14 13.53 -59.14
C ARG A 268 -2.95 13.73 -57.64
N LYS A 269 -1.80 14.28 -57.19
CA LYS A 269 -1.55 14.67 -55.80
C LYS A 269 -0.23 15.42 -55.65
N GLY A 270 -0.30 16.71 -55.29
CA GLY A 270 0.88 17.51 -54.98
C GLY A 270 1.82 17.75 -56.17
N ARG A 271 3.01 18.29 -55.88
CA ARG A 271 4.07 18.48 -56.87
C ARG A 271 4.81 17.16 -57.07
N GLU A 272 4.70 16.60 -58.27
CA GLU A 272 5.53 15.45 -58.68
C GLU A 272 7.02 15.85 -58.67
N PRO A 273 7.92 15.00 -58.16
CA PRO A 273 9.34 15.31 -58.13
C PRO A 273 9.88 15.44 -59.55
N GLY A 274 10.59 16.54 -59.81
CA GLY A 274 11.26 16.74 -61.08
C GLY A 274 12.44 15.78 -61.25
N VAL A 275 12.91 15.59 -62.48
CA VAL A 275 14.04 14.69 -62.80
C VAL A 275 15.30 14.99 -61.97
N GLY A 276 15.60 16.28 -61.71
CA GLY A 276 16.74 16.66 -60.89
C GLY A 276 16.65 16.22 -59.41
N GLU A 277 15.44 16.13 -58.87
CA GLU A 277 15.21 15.66 -57.49
C GLU A 277 15.32 14.13 -57.39
N LEU A 278 15.01 13.42 -58.46
CA LEU A 278 15.19 11.97 -58.53
C LEU A 278 16.68 11.59 -58.62
N LEU A 279 17.48 12.39 -59.33
CA LEU A 279 18.92 12.15 -59.48
C LEU A 279 19.72 12.43 -58.20
N THR A 280 19.31 13.44 -57.43
CA THR A 280 20.02 13.86 -56.21
C THR A 280 19.56 13.12 -54.96
N GLY A 281 18.41 12.44 -55.03
CA GLY A 281 17.77 11.84 -53.88
C GLY A 281 17.19 12.92 -52.96
N ARG A 282 15.97 12.72 -52.48
CA ARG A 282 15.41 13.57 -51.42
C ARG A 282 15.82 12.98 -50.08
N PHE A 283 16.94 13.44 -49.54
CA PHE A 283 17.31 13.13 -48.16
C PHE A 283 16.62 14.11 -47.21
N GLY A 284 15.92 13.58 -46.21
CA GLY A 284 15.35 14.39 -45.14
C GLY A 284 16.43 15.14 -44.36
N ALA A 285 16.05 16.22 -43.67
CA ALA A 285 16.99 16.93 -42.78
C ALA A 285 17.58 16.02 -41.69
N ASP A 286 16.83 14.98 -41.30
CA ASP A 286 17.25 13.96 -40.33
C ASP A 286 18.27 12.98 -40.93
N GLU A 287 18.12 12.62 -42.22
CA GLU A 287 19.04 11.71 -42.93
C GLU A 287 20.37 12.37 -43.31
N GLN A 288 20.42 13.70 -43.28
CA GLN A 288 21.64 14.49 -43.49
C GLN A 288 22.42 14.73 -42.18
N GLN A 289 21.89 14.31 -41.03
CA GLN A 289 22.61 14.43 -39.77
C GLN A 289 23.79 13.43 -39.74
N PRO A 290 24.89 13.78 -39.06
CA PRO A 290 26.00 12.85 -38.89
C PRO A 290 25.54 11.59 -38.13
N ASP A 291 25.96 10.42 -38.61
CA ASP A 291 25.60 9.14 -38.00
C ASP A 291 26.07 9.05 -36.54
N ALA A 292 25.19 8.59 -35.66
CA ALA A 292 25.44 8.53 -34.23
C ALA A 292 26.40 7.40 -33.82
N ASP A 293 26.57 6.38 -34.66
CA ASP A 293 27.43 5.21 -34.43
C ASP A 293 28.81 5.34 -35.11
N LEU A 294 29.07 6.43 -35.83
CA LEU A 294 30.36 6.62 -36.48
C LEU A 294 31.48 6.68 -35.42
N GLY A 295 32.31 5.64 -35.37
CA GLY A 295 33.43 5.51 -34.43
C GLY A 295 33.05 5.18 -33.00
N LYS A 296 31.79 4.85 -32.70
CA LYS A 296 31.32 4.52 -31.33
C LYS A 296 30.30 3.38 -31.36
N SER A 297 30.44 2.41 -30.45
CA SER A 297 29.43 1.35 -30.32
C SER A 297 28.15 1.90 -29.70
N LEU A 298 27.02 1.84 -30.40
CA LEU A 298 25.70 2.13 -29.82
C LEU A 298 25.10 0.94 -29.05
N ARG A 299 25.74 -0.24 -29.06
CA ARG A 299 25.22 -1.39 -28.32
C ARG A 299 25.24 -1.14 -26.82
N GLU A 300 24.08 -1.19 -26.19
CA GLU A 300 23.95 -1.06 -24.74
C GLU A 300 24.80 -2.14 -24.02
N GLY A 301 25.52 -1.73 -22.99
CA GLY A 301 26.46 -2.59 -22.25
C GLY A 301 27.89 -2.65 -22.79
N TYR A 302 28.15 -2.17 -24.01
CA TYR A 302 29.49 -2.10 -24.61
C TYR A 302 30.04 -0.68 -24.67
N ARG A 303 29.29 0.28 -24.11
CA ARG A 303 29.65 1.70 -24.07
C ARG A 303 30.54 1.96 -22.85
N ASN A 304 31.69 2.57 -23.07
CA ASN A 304 32.51 3.17 -22.01
C ASN A 304 31.98 4.58 -21.65
N GLN A 305 30.68 4.70 -21.41
CA GLN A 305 30.06 5.97 -21.05
C GLN A 305 29.77 5.96 -19.55
N PRO A 306 30.46 6.80 -18.74
CA PRO A 306 30.13 6.96 -17.34
C PRO A 306 28.76 7.63 -17.18
N LYS A 307 28.13 7.44 -16.02
CA LYS A 307 26.93 8.21 -15.67
C LYS A 307 27.32 9.69 -15.45
N PRO A 308 26.44 10.65 -15.75
CA PRO A 308 26.68 12.05 -15.41
C PRO A 308 27.01 12.20 -13.91
N GLY A 309 28.16 12.78 -13.59
CA GLY A 309 28.70 12.88 -12.22
C GLY A 309 29.67 11.77 -11.78
N ASP A 310 29.90 10.75 -12.62
CA ASP A 310 30.76 9.59 -12.34
C ASP A 310 31.88 9.46 -13.40
N GLU A 311 32.32 10.59 -13.96
CA GLU A 311 33.26 10.64 -15.09
C GLU A 311 34.70 10.20 -14.72
N GLY A 312 35.07 10.33 -13.45
CA GLY A 312 36.35 9.87 -12.91
C GLY A 312 36.38 8.40 -12.51
N ARG A 313 35.30 7.64 -12.75
CA ARG A 313 35.20 6.25 -12.30
C ARG A 313 36.10 5.33 -13.11
N ALA A 314 37.04 4.70 -12.42
CA ALA A 314 37.73 3.53 -12.95
C ALA A 314 36.75 2.37 -13.11
N PHE A 315 36.61 1.86 -14.32
CA PHE A 315 35.85 0.64 -14.59
C PHE A 315 36.63 -0.58 -14.10
N GLY A 316 35.92 -1.61 -13.63
CA GLY A 316 36.50 -2.81 -13.05
C GLY A 316 36.00 -3.06 -11.63
N VAL A 317 36.54 -4.10 -10.99
CA VAL A 317 36.30 -4.42 -9.59
C VAL A 317 37.62 -4.30 -8.83
N PRO A 318 37.76 -3.38 -7.86
CA PRO A 318 38.99 -3.26 -7.09
C PRO A 318 39.20 -4.48 -6.18
N THR A 319 40.45 -4.77 -5.83
CA THR A 319 40.81 -5.89 -4.95
C THR A 319 40.23 -5.72 -3.54
N ILE A 320 40.16 -4.48 -3.05
CA ILE A 320 39.48 -4.10 -1.82
C ILE A 320 38.27 -3.24 -2.22
N ARG A 321 37.07 -3.71 -1.89
CA ARG A 321 35.80 -3.10 -2.32
C ARG A 321 35.37 -1.95 -1.42
N THR A 322 36.20 -0.91 -1.34
CA THR A 322 35.86 0.35 -0.65
C THR A 322 34.78 1.15 -1.39
N ASP A 323 34.53 0.81 -2.66
CA ASP A 323 33.47 1.38 -3.50
C ASP A 323 32.05 0.98 -3.04
N VAL A 324 31.94 -0.11 -2.28
CA VAL A 324 30.67 -0.63 -1.77
C VAL A 324 30.64 -0.53 -0.25
N ARG A 325 29.48 -0.14 0.29
CA ARG A 325 29.26 -0.13 1.73
C ARG A 325 29.40 -1.54 2.32
N LEU A 326 30.07 -1.64 3.47
CA LEU A 326 30.20 -2.89 4.22
C LEU A 326 28.79 -3.48 4.52
N PRO A 327 28.52 -4.75 4.17
CA PRO A 327 27.25 -5.39 4.48
C PRO A 327 26.99 -5.43 5.98
N ARG A 328 25.76 -5.10 6.40
CA ARG A 328 25.35 -5.16 7.81
C ARG A 328 25.49 -6.57 8.42
N LEU A 329 25.24 -7.60 7.62
CA LEU A 329 25.43 -9.00 7.98
C LEU A 329 26.35 -9.63 6.92
N ARG A 330 27.56 -10.02 7.33
CA ARG A 330 28.52 -10.67 6.43
C ARG A 330 28.21 -12.16 6.35
N SER A 331 27.91 -12.65 5.16
CA SER A 331 27.82 -14.09 4.89
C SER A 331 29.22 -14.71 4.92
N VAL A 332 29.35 -15.91 5.48
CA VAL A 332 30.59 -16.71 5.48
C VAL A 332 31.01 -17.06 4.04
N ALA A 333 30.07 -17.12 3.10
CA ALA A 333 30.34 -17.37 1.68
C ALA A 333 30.85 -16.14 0.92
N ASN A 334 30.88 -14.96 1.55
CA ASN A 334 31.33 -13.73 0.89
C ASN A 334 32.85 -13.58 1.04
N ALA A 335 33.58 -13.78 -0.06
CA ALA A 335 35.04 -13.63 -0.13
C ALA A 335 35.51 -12.19 -0.47
N CYS A 336 34.59 -11.21 -0.57
CA CYS A 336 34.96 -9.84 -0.86
C CYS A 336 35.55 -9.16 0.38
N ASN A 337 36.77 -8.64 0.26
CA ASN A 337 37.39 -7.79 1.27
C ASN A 337 36.87 -6.35 1.14
N TYR A 338 36.31 -5.79 2.22
CA TYR A 338 35.77 -4.43 2.29
C TYR A 338 36.70 -3.42 2.97
N GLY A 339 37.93 -3.82 3.27
CA GLY A 339 38.93 -2.99 3.96
C GLY A 339 38.90 -3.13 5.49
N ASN A 340 38.10 -4.04 6.03
CA ASN A 340 37.99 -4.33 7.47
C ASN A 340 38.63 -5.68 7.87
N GLU A 341 39.28 -6.36 6.92
CA GLU A 341 39.97 -7.62 7.17
C GLU A 341 41.44 -7.36 7.52
N PRO A 342 42.03 -8.14 8.44
CA PRO A 342 43.43 -7.97 8.83
C PRO A 342 44.35 -8.27 7.65
N ASP A 343 45.40 -7.47 7.49
CA ASP A 343 46.44 -7.73 6.51
C ASP A 343 47.22 -9.00 6.85
N ALA A 344 47.88 -9.60 5.86
CA ALA A 344 48.69 -10.80 6.03
C ALA A 344 49.74 -10.66 7.15
N GLY A 345 50.29 -9.45 7.34
CA GLY A 345 51.20 -9.16 8.45
C GLY A 345 50.57 -9.33 9.83
N GLN A 346 49.33 -8.86 10.02
CA GLN A 346 48.58 -8.98 11.28
C GLN A 346 48.13 -10.43 11.52
N VAL A 347 47.81 -11.18 10.46
CA VAL A 347 47.49 -12.61 10.58
C VAL A 347 48.71 -13.42 11.02
N LEU A 348 49.89 -13.09 10.47
CA LEU A 348 51.15 -13.76 10.84
C LEU A 348 51.67 -13.34 12.22
N ARG A 349 51.32 -12.13 12.67
CA ARG A 349 51.76 -11.54 13.94
C ARG A 349 50.57 -10.85 14.63
N PRO A 350 49.67 -11.63 15.26
CA PRO A 350 48.50 -11.06 15.90
C PRO A 350 48.90 -10.09 17.02
N PRO A 351 48.20 -8.95 17.17
CA PRO A 351 48.43 -8.06 18.30
C PRO A 351 48.05 -8.77 19.61
N ARG A 352 48.68 -8.38 20.72
CA ARG A 352 48.48 -9.03 22.04
C ARG A 352 47.01 -9.11 22.48
N ALA A 353 46.18 -8.17 22.02
CA ALA A 353 44.76 -8.11 22.36
C ALA A 353 43.86 -9.01 21.47
N ALA A 354 44.39 -9.55 20.36
CA ALA A 354 43.62 -10.40 19.45
C ALA A 354 43.20 -11.73 20.10
N ASP A 355 44.03 -12.28 21.00
CA ASP A 355 43.69 -13.51 21.76
C ASP A 355 42.47 -13.31 22.66
N LEU A 356 42.21 -12.07 23.08
CA LEU A 356 41.05 -11.67 23.88
C LEU A 356 39.83 -11.31 23.01
N GLY A 357 39.95 -11.42 21.67
CA GLY A 357 38.91 -11.04 20.72
C GLY A 357 38.71 -9.53 20.58
N ILE A 358 39.66 -8.72 21.02
CA ILE A 358 39.60 -7.26 20.96
C ILE A 358 40.26 -6.80 19.65
N SER A 359 39.49 -6.17 18.76
CA SER A 359 40.00 -5.58 17.52
C SER A 359 40.66 -4.21 17.77
N ASP A 360 41.55 -3.79 16.88
CA ASP A 360 42.20 -2.47 16.94
C ASP A 360 41.17 -1.32 16.94
N GLU A 361 40.01 -1.52 16.28
CA GLU A 361 38.89 -0.58 16.29
C GLU A 361 38.38 -0.29 17.71
N ALA A 362 38.43 -1.25 18.63
CA ALA A 362 37.94 -1.07 20.00
C ALA A 362 38.81 -0.10 20.82
N PHE A 363 40.08 0.10 20.44
CA PHE A 363 41.00 1.06 21.05
C PHE A 363 40.86 2.47 20.46
N VAL A 364 40.45 2.56 19.18
CA VAL A 364 40.23 3.81 18.44
C VAL A 364 38.78 4.33 18.57
N ALA A 365 37.85 3.49 19.04
CA ALA A 365 36.46 3.88 19.26
C ALA A 365 36.35 5.03 20.28
N LEU A 366 35.60 6.07 19.90
CA LEU A 366 35.32 7.23 20.75
C LEU A 366 34.37 6.88 21.89
N ARG A 367 34.83 7.02 23.13
CA ARG A 367 34.09 6.70 24.36
C ARG A 367 33.79 7.97 25.16
N PRO A 368 32.68 8.00 25.91
CA PRO A 368 32.40 9.08 26.86
C PRO A 368 33.39 9.04 28.02
N LYS A 369 33.55 10.20 28.68
CA LYS A 369 34.49 10.40 29.78
C LYS A 369 34.29 9.43 30.95
N SER A 370 33.05 9.17 31.31
CA SER A 370 32.68 8.28 32.40
C SER A 370 33.14 6.84 32.15
N GLU A 371 32.95 6.35 30.92
CA GLU A 371 33.38 5.01 30.51
C GLU A 371 34.90 4.89 30.48
N LEU A 372 35.60 5.91 29.96
CA LEU A 372 37.06 5.93 29.95
C LEU A 372 37.65 5.98 31.37
N ARG A 373 37.02 6.71 32.29
CA ARG A 373 37.43 6.70 33.71
C ARG A 373 37.27 5.32 34.33
N GLN A 374 36.13 4.68 34.11
CA GLN A 374 35.87 3.33 34.61
C GLN A 374 36.90 2.32 34.08
N LEU A 375 37.20 2.35 32.78
CA LEU A 375 38.19 1.46 32.16
C LEU A 375 39.59 1.62 32.78
N VAL A 376 39.99 2.86 33.08
CA VAL A 376 41.29 3.16 33.70
C VAL A 376 41.34 2.68 35.15
N ASP A 377 40.26 2.87 35.91
CA ASP A 377 40.15 2.41 37.29
C ASP A 377 40.14 0.87 37.37
N GLU A 378 39.38 0.20 36.48
CA GLU A 378 39.35 -1.27 36.36
C GLU A 378 40.68 -1.86 35.89
N ALA A 379 41.41 -1.14 35.03
CA ALA A 379 42.77 -1.50 34.64
C ALA A 379 43.79 -1.38 35.79
N GLY A 380 43.37 -0.90 36.96
CA GLY A 380 44.21 -0.76 38.15
C GLY A 380 45.16 0.44 38.10
N LEU A 381 44.91 1.42 37.23
CA LEU A 381 45.71 2.62 37.11
C LEU A 381 45.16 3.70 38.04
N ALA A 382 45.72 3.81 39.24
CA ALA A 382 45.37 4.87 40.19
C ALA A 382 45.88 6.23 39.68
N LEU A 383 45.02 6.97 38.96
CA LEU A 383 45.25 8.35 38.54
C LEU A 383 44.52 9.31 39.49
N SER A 384 45.17 10.41 39.84
CA SER A 384 44.48 11.49 40.55
C SER A 384 43.45 12.14 39.61
N ASP A 385 42.39 12.73 40.17
CA ASP A 385 41.36 13.38 39.36
C ASP A 385 41.94 14.52 38.51
N ALA A 386 42.94 15.25 39.03
CA ALA A 386 43.63 16.30 38.27
C ALA A 386 44.41 15.74 37.07
N ASP A 387 45.15 14.63 37.26
CA ASP A 387 45.94 14.02 36.19
C ASP A 387 45.04 13.39 35.10
N PHE A 388 43.94 12.79 35.52
CA PHE A 388 42.94 12.24 34.61
C PHE A 388 42.29 13.34 33.76
N GLU A 389 41.86 14.45 34.36
CA GLU A 389 41.29 15.59 33.65
C GLU A 389 42.26 16.21 32.65
N ALA A 390 43.54 16.34 33.02
CA ALA A 390 44.57 16.87 32.13
C ALA A 390 44.83 15.95 30.93
N ALA A 391 44.94 14.63 31.16
CA ALA A 391 45.11 13.65 30.08
C ALA A 391 43.86 13.58 29.20
N TRP A 392 42.67 13.66 29.80
CA TRP A 392 41.39 13.69 29.10
C TRP A 392 41.26 14.93 28.21
N ALA A 393 41.60 16.11 28.71
CA ALA A 393 41.51 17.36 27.94
C ALA A 393 42.39 17.29 26.68
N LEU A 394 43.63 16.82 26.81
CA LEU A 394 44.54 16.65 25.66
C LEU A 394 44.06 15.58 24.68
N ALA A 395 43.50 14.48 25.18
CA ALA A 395 42.98 13.40 24.34
C ALA A 395 41.71 13.83 23.58
N ALA A 396 40.78 14.50 24.26
CA ALA A 396 39.55 15.02 23.67
C ALA A 396 39.83 16.13 22.65
N GLU A 397 40.86 16.94 22.88
CA GLU A 397 41.33 17.92 21.89
C GLU A 397 41.88 17.22 20.64
N ALA A 398 42.72 16.20 20.81
CA ALA A 398 43.33 15.45 19.71
C ALA A 398 42.34 14.63 18.87
N ASP A 399 41.32 14.02 19.50
CA ASP A 399 40.31 13.18 18.84
C ASP A 399 39.13 13.96 18.26
N GLY A 400 39.07 15.28 18.49
CA GLY A 400 38.10 16.15 17.86
C GLY A 400 37.21 16.92 18.84
N GLY A 401 37.81 17.90 19.51
CA GLY A 401 37.13 19.18 19.78
C GLY A 401 36.68 19.91 18.50
N ALA A 402 36.91 19.34 17.31
CA ALA A 402 36.48 19.84 16.01
C ALA A 402 36.11 18.70 15.05
N ALA A 403 34.93 18.09 15.20
CA ALA A 403 34.33 17.31 14.12
C ALA A 403 32.79 17.44 14.08
N ALA A 404 32.33 17.97 12.94
CA ALA A 404 31.02 17.81 12.30
C ALA A 404 29.86 18.74 12.71
N ALA A 405 29.89 19.95 12.14
CA ALA A 405 28.73 20.50 11.43
C ALA A 405 28.32 19.52 10.31
N GLY A 406 27.55 18.50 10.67
CA GLY A 406 26.82 17.64 9.75
C GLY A 406 25.34 17.96 9.87
N GLU A 407 24.74 18.40 8.78
CA GLU A 407 23.30 18.64 8.67
C GLU A 407 22.52 17.38 9.04
N GLY A 408 21.71 17.46 10.10
CA GLY A 408 20.83 16.36 10.51
C GLY A 408 20.39 16.51 11.96
N GLY A 409 19.30 17.25 12.16
CA GLY A 409 18.77 17.62 13.47
C GLY A 409 18.41 16.44 14.39
N GLY A 410 18.67 16.65 15.68
CA GLY A 410 18.25 15.80 16.79
C GLY A 410 18.94 16.27 18.06
N ALA A 411 18.42 17.34 18.68
CA ALA A 411 18.94 17.87 19.94
C ALA A 411 18.72 16.84 21.06
N ALA A 412 19.81 16.30 21.59
CA ALA A 412 19.88 15.62 22.86
C ALA A 412 21.10 16.17 23.64
N GLU A 413 20.82 16.58 24.86
CA GLU A 413 21.65 17.19 25.91
C GLU A 413 23.18 16.97 25.88
N GLY A 414 23.94 18.09 25.89
CA GLY A 414 25.32 18.22 26.40
C GLY A 414 26.48 17.80 25.48
N PRO A 415 27.47 18.66 25.17
CA PRO A 415 28.70 18.24 24.50
C PRO A 415 29.64 17.60 25.52
N GLU A 416 29.33 16.38 25.98
CA GLU A 416 30.35 15.58 26.62
C GLU A 416 31.39 15.20 25.55
N GLY A 417 32.60 15.73 25.68
CA GLY A 417 33.71 15.37 24.80
C GLY A 417 33.86 13.85 24.72
N ARG A 418 34.42 13.36 23.62
CA ARG A 418 34.74 11.93 23.46
C ARG A 418 36.20 11.80 23.10
N ALA A 419 36.84 10.77 23.64
CA ALA A 419 38.21 10.41 23.33
C ALA A 419 38.28 8.89 23.15
N CYS A 420 39.27 8.41 22.41
CA CYS A 420 39.55 6.98 22.32
C CYS A 420 40.60 6.56 23.36
N VAL A 421 40.72 5.25 23.56
CA VAL A 421 41.61 4.69 24.58
C VAL A 421 43.08 4.93 24.21
N ASP A 422 43.43 4.79 22.93
CA ASP A 422 44.81 4.96 22.44
C ASP A 422 45.32 6.40 22.62
N THR A 423 44.54 7.41 22.22
CA THR A 423 44.92 8.81 22.41
C THR A 423 44.97 9.22 23.87
N PHE A 424 44.05 8.72 24.71
CA PHE A 424 44.10 8.96 26.15
C PHE A 424 45.41 8.46 26.76
N PHE A 425 45.83 7.24 26.43
CA PHE A 425 47.09 6.71 26.92
C PHE A 425 48.30 7.46 26.35
N ARG A 426 48.28 7.85 25.07
CA ARG A 426 49.34 8.69 24.48
C ARG A 426 49.43 10.06 25.15
N ALA A 427 48.30 10.71 25.41
CA ALA A 427 48.23 12.00 26.11
C ALA A 427 48.77 11.88 27.54
N ARG A 428 48.38 10.83 28.27
CA ARG A 428 48.93 10.52 29.58
C ARG A 428 50.44 10.29 29.53
N HIS A 429 50.93 9.49 28.58
CA HIS A 429 52.36 9.23 28.42
C HIS A 429 53.14 10.51 28.11
N HIS A 430 52.56 11.41 27.29
CA HIS A 430 53.12 12.70 27.00
C HIS A 430 53.20 13.60 28.25
N LEU A 431 52.14 13.65 29.07
CA LEU A 431 52.16 14.38 30.35
C LEU A 431 53.16 13.79 31.35
N LEU A 432 53.27 12.46 31.42
CA LEU A 432 54.28 11.79 32.25
C LEU A 432 55.70 12.10 31.77
N ALA A 433 55.93 12.15 30.46
CA ALA A 433 57.24 12.53 29.90
C ALA A 433 57.59 14.01 30.17
N GLN A 434 56.60 14.91 30.25
CA GLN A 434 56.83 16.31 30.61
C GLN A 434 57.15 16.51 32.10
N THR A 435 56.56 15.69 32.98
CA THR A 435 56.84 15.73 34.42
C THR A 435 58.15 15.03 34.79
N LEU A 436 58.52 13.99 34.06
CA LEU A 436 59.82 13.34 34.14
C LEU A 436 60.80 14.05 33.21
N GLN A 437 61.42 15.16 33.67
CA GLN A 437 62.60 15.72 33.00
C GLN A 437 63.76 14.70 33.04
N ILE A 438 63.75 13.72 32.14
CA ILE A 438 64.88 12.82 31.93
C ILE A 438 65.84 13.57 31.02
N GLU A 439 66.99 13.99 31.56
CA GLU A 439 68.08 14.51 30.74
C GLU A 439 68.42 13.47 29.65
N PRO A 440 68.57 13.88 28.38
CA PRO A 440 68.89 12.96 27.31
C PRO A 440 70.25 12.33 27.58
N THR A 441 70.27 11.03 27.90
CA THR A 441 71.50 10.25 27.97
C THR A 441 71.93 9.92 26.54
N PHE A 442 72.81 10.77 25.99
CA PHE A 442 73.65 10.62 24.78
C PHE A 442 73.03 10.07 23.50
#